data_AF-A0A3M1NWJ2-F1
#
_entry.id   AF-A0A3M1NWJ2-F1
#
_cell.length_a   1.000
_cell.length_b   1.000
_cell.length_c   1.000
_cell.angle_alpha   90.00
_cell.angle_beta   90.00
_cell.angle_gamma   90.00
#
_symmetry.space_group_name_H-M   'P 1'
#
loop_
_entity.id
_entity.type
_entity.pdbx_description
1 polymer ?
#
loop_
_entity_poly.entity_id
_entity_poly.type
_entity_poly.pdbx_seq_one_letter_code
_entity_poly.pdbx_strand_id
1 'polypeptide(L)'
;MKRAKQWFTIIGPGIAVAATGVGAGDMVAAAVSGAKFGTLVLWAAIFGAVLKFVLNEGIARWQLATGKTLLEGWSHYFGRWVSIYFLIYLLLWSFIVAGALIAACGLAAHAIFPEFSVSVWGIIHSLLAVLLILIGRYALFETLMKFFIGMMFLVMVSCALWIQPGWMDMFHHLLIPTIP
;
A
#
# COMPACT_ATOMS: atom_id res chain seq x y z
N MET A 1 -20.36 15.68 -22.35
CA MET A 1 -19.39 16.18 -21.33
C MET A 1 -19.87 16.09 -19.88
N LYS A 2 -21.12 16.44 -19.51
CA LYS A 2 -21.60 16.37 -18.10
C LYS A 2 -21.55 14.96 -17.48
N ARG A 3 -21.91 13.92 -18.24
CA ARG A 3 -21.83 12.51 -17.79
C ARG A 3 -20.39 12.06 -17.51
N ALA A 4 -19.45 12.31 -18.42
CA ALA A 4 -18.03 11.96 -18.19
C ALA A 4 -17.47 12.61 -16.92
N LYS A 5 -17.81 13.89 -16.66
CA LYS A 5 -17.41 14.60 -15.43
C LYS A 5 -17.98 13.95 -14.17
N GLN A 6 -19.25 13.52 -14.20
CA GLN A 6 -19.87 12.74 -13.10
C GLN A 6 -19.16 11.41 -12.85
N TRP A 7 -18.81 10.66 -13.89
CA TRP A 7 -18.10 9.39 -13.75
C TRP A 7 -16.72 9.56 -13.10
N PHE A 8 -15.95 10.58 -13.50
CA PHE A 8 -14.68 10.91 -12.85
C PHE A 8 -14.84 11.34 -11.39
N THR A 9 -15.95 11.98 -11.04
CA THR A 9 -16.23 12.39 -9.64
C THR A 9 -16.57 11.19 -8.75
N ILE A 10 -17.19 10.14 -9.31
CA ILE A 10 -17.58 8.92 -8.59
C ILE A 10 -16.41 7.93 -8.48
N ILE A 11 -15.62 7.78 -9.54
CA ILE A 11 -14.50 6.82 -9.58
C ILE A 11 -13.22 7.40 -8.95
N GLY A 12 -13.04 8.72 -9.00
CA GLY A 12 -11.84 9.41 -8.50
C GLY A 12 -11.45 9.02 -7.06
N PRO A 13 -12.38 9.03 -6.09
CA PRO A 13 -12.10 8.57 -4.73
C PRO A 13 -11.65 7.10 -4.66
N GLY A 14 -12.25 6.22 -5.47
CA GLY A 14 -11.88 4.81 -5.53
C GLY A 14 -10.47 4.57 -6.07
N ILE A 15 -10.08 5.31 -7.12
CA ILE A 15 -8.71 5.27 -7.66
C ILE A 15 -7.70 5.82 -6.64
N ALA A 16 -8.03 6.94 -5.98
CA ALA A 16 -7.17 7.51 -4.94
C ALA A 16 -6.96 6.52 -3.78
N VAL A 17 -8.03 5.87 -3.32
CA VAL A 17 -7.96 4.82 -2.28
C VAL A 17 -7.14 3.62 -2.75
N ALA A 18 -7.32 3.17 -4.00
CA ALA A 18 -6.55 2.07 -4.56
C ALA A 18 -5.05 2.40 -4.64
N ALA A 19 -4.69 3.61 -5.07
CA ALA A 19 -3.32 4.08 -5.16
C ALA A 19 -2.65 4.20 -3.77
N THR A 20 -3.38 4.67 -2.75
CA THR A 20 -2.90 4.67 -1.37
C THR A 20 -2.86 3.28 -0.74
N GLY A 21 -3.57 2.32 -1.33
CA GLY A 21 -3.65 0.94 -0.85
C GLY A 21 -2.47 0.07 -1.22
N VAL A 22 -1.52 0.58 -2.02
CA VAL A 22 -0.23 -0.07 -2.32
C VAL A 22 0.83 0.60 -1.45
N GLY A 23 1.32 -0.12 -0.45
CA GLY A 23 2.30 0.39 0.50
C GLY A 23 3.74 0.06 0.11
N ALA A 24 4.70 0.67 0.81
CA ALA A 24 6.11 0.32 0.68
C ALA A 24 6.38 -1.18 0.91
N GLY A 25 5.62 -1.83 1.80
CA GLY A 25 5.71 -3.27 2.05
C GLY A 25 5.33 -4.11 0.83
N ASP A 26 4.28 -3.73 0.09
CA ASP A 26 3.87 -4.42 -1.13
C ASP A 26 4.94 -4.32 -2.21
N MET A 27 5.62 -3.17 -2.30
CA MET A 27 6.72 -2.97 -3.24
C MET A 27 7.93 -3.83 -2.90
N VAL A 28 8.30 -3.90 -1.62
CA VAL A 28 9.41 -4.76 -1.17
C VAL A 28 9.07 -6.23 -1.43
N ALA A 29 7.85 -6.66 -1.08
CA ALA A 29 7.40 -8.02 -1.34
C ALA A 29 7.42 -8.34 -2.84
N ALA A 30 6.90 -7.44 -3.69
CA ALA A 30 6.91 -7.61 -5.14
C ALA A 30 8.33 -7.65 -5.71
N ALA A 31 9.22 -6.77 -5.28
CA ALA A 31 10.62 -6.73 -5.72
C ALA A 31 11.39 -7.98 -5.30
N VAL A 32 11.23 -8.44 -4.05
CA VAL A 32 11.87 -9.66 -3.55
C VAL A 32 11.34 -10.90 -4.26
N SER A 33 10.03 -10.98 -4.47
CA SER A 33 9.41 -12.08 -5.24
C SER A 33 9.88 -12.07 -6.69
N GLY A 34 9.94 -10.91 -7.34
CA GLY A 34 10.45 -10.78 -8.71
C GLY A 34 11.93 -11.16 -8.83
N ALA A 35 12.76 -10.79 -7.84
CA ALA A 35 14.17 -11.19 -7.82
C ALA A 35 14.37 -12.71 -7.63
N LYS A 36 13.47 -13.38 -6.90
CA LYS A 36 13.56 -14.82 -6.62
C LYS A 36 12.91 -15.69 -7.71
N PHE A 37 11.77 -15.26 -8.23
CA PHE A 37 10.90 -16.08 -9.10
C PHE A 37 10.66 -15.47 -10.48
N GLY A 38 11.28 -14.33 -10.81
CA GLY A 38 11.06 -13.64 -12.07
C GLY A 38 9.58 -13.28 -12.26
N THR A 39 9.04 -13.54 -13.45
CA THR A 39 7.63 -13.28 -13.78
C THR A 39 6.69 -14.45 -13.44
N LEU A 40 7.19 -15.59 -12.94
CA LEU A 40 6.41 -16.83 -12.76
C LEU A 40 5.17 -16.67 -11.86
N VAL A 41 5.26 -15.81 -10.85
CA VAL A 41 4.20 -15.63 -9.84
C VAL A 41 3.32 -14.40 -10.11
N LEU A 42 3.38 -13.83 -11.32
CA LEU A 42 2.66 -12.60 -11.65
C LEU A 42 1.13 -12.78 -11.63
N TRP A 43 0.65 -13.97 -12.00
CA TRP A 43 -0.77 -14.35 -11.84
C TRP A 43 -1.28 -14.21 -10.40
N ALA A 44 -0.42 -14.46 -9.40
CA ALA A 44 -0.79 -14.38 -7.99
C ALA A 44 -1.08 -12.93 -7.58
N ALA A 45 -0.42 -11.95 -8.21
CA ALA A 45 -0.70 -10.53 -7.99
C ALA A 45 -2.09 -10.13 -8.53
N ILE A 46 -2.48 -10.63 -9.71
CA ILE A 46 -3.85 -10.44 -10.23
C ILE A 46 -4.87 -11.08 -9.29
N PHE A 47 -4.64 -12.34 -8.91
CA PHE A 47 -5.54 -13.03 -8.01
C PHE A 47 -5.70 -12.30 -6.67
N GLY A 48 -4.59 -11.84 -6.09
CA GLY A 48 -4.59 -11.02 -4.87
C GLY A 48 -5.35 -9.70 -5.05
N ALA A 49 -5.21 -9.04 -6.20
CA ALA A 49 -5.95 -7.81 -6.51
C ALA A 49 -7.47 -8.06 -6.64
N VAL A 50 -7.88 -9.16 -7.29
CA VAL A 50 -9.29 -9.56 -7.38
C VAL A 50 -9.85 -9.90 -6.00
N LEU A 51 -9.11 -10.66 -5.19
CA LEU A 51 -9.52 -11.00 -3.83
C LEU A 51 -9.68 -9.74 -2.97
N LYS A 52 -8.70 -8.83 -3.02
CA LYS A 52 -8.76 -7.53 -2.33
C LYS A 52 -9.96 -6.70 -2.80
N PHE A 53 -10.26 -6.70 -4.09
CA PHE A 53 -11.43 -6.02 -4.64
C PHE A 53 -12.74 -6.58 -4.07
N VAL A 54 -12.94 -7.90 -4.09
CA VAL A 54 -14.15 -8.55 -3.57
C VAL A 54 -14.33 -8.29 -2.07
N LEU A 55 -13.25 -8.38 -1.30
CA LEU A 55 -13.29 -8.08 0.14
C LEU A 55 -13.64 -6.60 0.40
N ASN A 56 -12.98 -5.67 -0.28
CA ASN A 56 -13.23 -4.24 -0.10
C ASN A 56 -14.64 -3.84 -0.54
N GLU A 57 -15.16 -4.41 -1.62
CA GLU A 57 -16.52 -4.18 -2.06
C GLU A 57 -17.53 -4.66 -1.02
N GLY A 58 -17.33 -5.86 -0.46
CA GLY A 58 -18.20 -6.39 0.59
C GLY A 58 -18.21 -5.51 1.85
N ILE A 59 -17.04 -5.04 2.29
CA ILE A 59 -16.91 -4.14 3.44
C ILE A 59 -17.58 -2.78 3.16
N ALA A 60 -17.35 -2.21 1.98
CA ALA A 60 -17.95 -0.94 1.58
C ALA A 60 -19.47 -1.05 1.50
N ARG A 61 -20.00 -2.13 0.90
CA ARG A 61 -21.44 -2.40 0.82
C ARG A 61 -22.06 -2.52 2.21
N TRP A 62 -21.40 -3.24 3.13
CA TRP A 62 -21.83 -3.33 4.53
C TRP A 62 -21.91 -1.96 5.20
N GLN A 63 -20.85 -1.15 5.08
CA GLN A 63 -20.80 0.19 5.68
C GLN A 63 -21.87 1.12 5.12
N LEU A 64 -22.10 1.09 3.80
CA LEU A 64 -23.14 1.89 3.14
C LEU A 64 -24.55 1.46 3.53
N ALA A 65 -24.79 0.16 3.69
CA ALA A 65 -26.12 -0.37 4.04
C ALA A 65 -26.46 -0.19 5.53
N THR A 66 -25.48 -0.31 6.42
CA THR A 66 -25.71 -0.32 7.88
C THR A 66 -25.36 1.00 8.57
N GLY A 67 -24.58 1.86 7.92
CA GLY A 67 -24.02 3.08 8.53
C GLY A 67 -22.98 2.79 9.63
N LYS A 68 -22.58 1.53 9.82
CA LYS A 68 -21.63 1.10 10.86
C LYS A 68 -20.35 0.58 10.23
N THR A 69 -19.22 0.84 10.88
CA THR A 69 -17.94 0.23 10.53
C THR A 69 -17.98 -1.29 10.74
N LEU A 70 -17.09 -2.02 10.06
CA LEU A 70 -16.96 -3.46 10.23
C LEU A 70 -16.67 -3.83 11.69
N LEU A 71 -15.82 -3.05 12.38
CA LEU A 71 -15.45 -3.28 13.77
C LEU A 71 -16.63 -3.06 14.73
N GLU A 72 -17.44 -2.02 14.50
CA GLU A 72 -18.67 -1.81 15.27
C GLU A 72 -19.68 -2.94 15.04
N GLY A 73 -19.81 -3.40 13.79
CA GLY A 73 -20.61 -4.57 13.46
C GLY A 73 -20.15 -5.81 14.22
N TRP A 74 -18.86 -6.13 14.17
CA TRP A 74 -18.29 -7.26 14.91
C TRP A 74 -18.44 -7.14 16.41
N SER A 75 -18.18 -5.97 16.99
CA SER A 75 -18.36 -5.75 18.42
C SER A 75 -19.83 -5.95 18.84
N HIS A 76 -20.77 -5.56 17.98
CA HIS A 76 -22.20 -5.74 18.23
C HIS A 76 -22.66 -7.20 18.13
N TYR A 77 -22.25 -7.94 17.10
CA TYR A 77 -22.71 -9.32 16.86
C TYR A 77 -21.93 -10.38 17.64
N PHE A 78 -20.62 -10.20 17.84
CA PHE A 78 -19.75 -11.18 18.51
C PHE A 78 -19.37 -10.76 19.92
N GLY A 79 -19.63 -9.52 20.31
CA GLY A 79 -19.34 -8.97 21.63
C GLY A 79 -18.03 -8.20 21.72
N ARG A 80 -17.85 -7.51 22.84
CA ARG A 80 -16.79 -6.51 23.06
C ARG A 80 -15.36 -7.10 23.08
N TRP A 81 -15.21 -8.40 23.28
CA TRP A 81 -13.91 -9.09 23.28
C TRP A 81 -13.22 -9.01 21.90
N VAL A 82 -14.00 -8.96 20.80
CA VAL A 82 -13.44 -8.80 19.45
C VAL A 82 -12.72 -7.46 19.30
N SER A 83 -13.26 -6.39 19.90
CA SER A 83 -12.60 -5.09 19.90
C SER A 83 -11.30 -5.10 20.68
N ILE A 84 -11.23 -5.81 21.80
CA ILE A 84 -10.00 -5.97 22.59
C ILE A 84 -8.96 -6.78 21.82
N TYR A 85 -9.37 -7.89 21.21
CA TYR A 85 -8.52 -8.69 20.33
C TYR A 85 -7.96 -7.84 19.18
N PHE A 86 -8.81 -7.08 18.50
CA PHE A 86 -8.38 -6.19 17.41
C PHE A 86 -7.44 -5.09 17.88
N LEU A 87 -7.66 -4.54 19.07
CA LEU A 87 -6.77 -3.53 19.66
C LEU A 87 -5.37 -4.11 19.92
N ILE A 88 -5.28 -5.30 20.53
CA ILE A 88 -4.00 -5.98 20.78
C ILE A 88 -3.30 -6.27 19.46
N TYR A 89 -4.03 -6.83 18.48
CA TYR A 89 -3.50 -7.05 17.14
C TYR A 89 -2.96 -5.77 16.52
N LEU A 90 -3.73 -4.67 16.56
CA LEU A 90 -3.36 -3.40 15.94
C LEU A 90 -2.15 -2.76 16.62
N LEU A 91 -2.00 -2.90 17.93
CA LEU A 91 -0.81 -2.43 18.66
C LEU A 91 0.44 -3.19 18.21
N LEU A 92 0.40 -4.53 18.19
CA LEU A 92 1.52 -5.36 17.75
C LEU A 92 1.87 -5.11 16.29
N TRP A 93 0.85 -5.10 15.42
CA TRP A 93 1.00 -4.85 14.00
C TRP A 93 1.59 -3.46 13.74
N SER A 94 1.07 -2.41 14.39
CA SER A 94 1.57 -1.04 14.20
C SER A 94 3.02 -0.90 14.64
N PHE A 95 3.41 -1.54 15.76
CA PHE A 95 4.80 -1.51 16.22
C PHE A 95 5.75 -2.17 15.22
N ILE A 96 5.41 -3.38 14.75
CA ILE A 96 6.22 -4.13 13.79
C ILE A 96 6.32 -3.38 12.46
N VAL A 97 5.20 -2.89 11.93
CA VAL A 97 5.14 -2.17 10.65
C VAL A 97 5.87 -0.83 10.74
N ALA A 98 5.72 -0.10 11.84
CA ALA A 98 6.48 1.12 12.07
C ALA A 98 7.99 0.85 12.10
N GLY A 99 8.44 -0.18 12.82
CA GLY A 99 9.85 -0.58 12.83
C GLY A 99 10.38 -0.93 11.44
N ALA A 100 9.61 -1.69 10.66
CA ALA A 100 9.96 -2.05 9.28
C ALA A 100 10.05 -0.82 8.36
N LEU A 101 9.11 0.13 8.48
CA LEU A 101 9.12 1.38 7.71
C LEU A 101 10.30 2.27 8.08
N ILE A 102 10.62 2.41 9.37
CA ILE A 102 11.77 3.18 9.85
C ILE A 102 13.07 2.59 9.29
N ALA A 103 13.22 1.25 9.34
CA ALA A 103 14.38 0.56 8.79
C ALA A 103 14.46 0.71 7.26
N ALA A 104 13.34 0.60 6.54
CA ALA A 104 13.30 0.75 5.09
C ALA A 104 13.68 2.17 4.64
N CYS A 105 13.10 3.20 5.26
CA CYS A 105 13.46 4.60 4.99
C CYS A 105 14.92 4.88 5.34
N GLY A 106 15.39 4.37 6.49
CA GLY A 106 16.79 4.50 6.91
C GLY A 106 17.76 3.85 5.93
N LEU A 107 17.45 2.66 5.43
CA LEU A 107 18.27 1.93 4.48
C LEU A 107 18.30 2.64 3.11
N ALA A 108 17.14 3.08 2.62
CA ALA A 108 17.05 3.82 1.37
C ALA A 108 17.86 5.13 1.43
N ALA A 109 17.75 5.88 2.52
CA ALA A 109 18.52 7.11 2.71
C ALA A 109 20.02 6.85 2.84
N HIS A 110 20.42 5.81 3.57
CA HIS A 110 21.82 5.40 3.67
C HIS A 110 22.41 4.99 2.31
N ALA A 111 21.61 4.34 1.46
CA ALA A 111 22.04 3.95 0.11
C ALA A 111 22.29 5.15 -0.82
N ILE A 112 21.59 6.28 -0.60
CA ILE A 112 21.78 7.51 -1.37
C ILE A 112 22.85 8.40 -0.74
N PHE A 113 22.80 8.55 0.59
CA PHE A 113 23.69 9.38 1.39
C PHE A 113 24.34 8.52 2.50
N PRO A 114 25.49 7.90 2.24
CA PRO A 114 26.11 6.93 3.15
C PRO A 114 26.79 7.57 4.37
N GLU A 115 26.66 8.88 4.55
CA GLU A 115 27.29 9.66 5.63
C GLU A 115 26.81 9.27 7.03
N PHE A 116 25.53 8.89 7.17
CA PHE A 116 24.94 8.47 8.44
C PHE A 116 24.50 7.01 8.40
N SER A 117 24.51 6.34 9.55
CA SER A 117 24.02 4.96 9.66
C SER A 117 22.51 4.87 9.40
N VAL A 118 22.05 3.67 9.03
CA VAL A 118 20.62 3.35 8.82
C VAL A 118 19.76 3.80 10.00
N SER A 119 20.22 3.59 11.23
CA SER A 119 19.50 3.98 12.44
C SER A 119 19.33 5.50 12.58
N VAL A 120 20.38 6.27 12.26
CA VAL A 120 20.34 7.74 12.32
C VAL A 120 19.38 8.27 11.26
N TRP A 121 19.47 7.77 10.02
CA TRP A 121 18.52 8.13 8.98
C TRP A 121 17.09 7.76 9.33
N GLY A 122 16.86 6.61 9.95
CA GLY A 122 15.54 6.20 10.43
C GLY A 122 14.97 7.16 11.48
N ILE A 123 15.79 7.60 12.43
CA ILE A 123 15.41 8.62 13.42
C ILE A 123 15.06 9.95 12.74
N ILE A 124 15.90 10.42 11.82
CA ILE A 124 15.68 11.67 11.09
C ILE A 124 14.33 11.65 10.35
N HIS A 125 14.05 10.59 9.57
CA HIS A 125 12.78 10.47 8.84
C HIS A 125 11.58 10.40 9.79
N SER A 126 11.71 9.72 10.93
CA SER A 126 10.65 9.63 11.94
C SER A 126 10.34 11.00 12.55
N LEU A 127 11.38 11.77 12.90
CA LEU A 127 11.21 13.12 13.44
C LEU A 127 10.60 14.08 12.41
N LEU A 128 11.01 13.98 11.15
CA LEU A 128 10.42 14.76 10.06
C LEU A 128 8.93 14.42 9.86
N ALA A 129 8.57 13.14 9.92
CA ALA A 129 7.18 12.71 9.83
C ALA A 129 6.34 13.26 11.00
N VAL A 130 6.85 13.19 12.23
CA VAL A 130 6.19 13.77 13.41
C VAL A 130 6.02 15.28 13.26
N LEU A 131 7.07 15.99 12.84
CA LEU A 131 7.02 17.44 12.63
C LEU A 131 5.97 17.81 11.58
N LEU A 132 5.91 17.08 10.46
CA LEU A 132 4.92 17.28 9.41
C LEU A 132 3.49 17.15 9.92
N ILE A 133 3.24 16.15 10.78
CA ILE A 133 1.93 15.92 11.40
C ILE A 133 1.59 17.05 12.38
N LEU A 134 2.54 17.46 13.22
CA LEU A 134 2.35 18.50 14.23
C LEU A 134 2.09 19.89 13.62
N ILE A 135 2.64 20.18 12.44
CA ILE A 135 2.35 21.42 11.70
C ILE A 135 0.87 21.48 11.25
N GLY A 136 0.12 20.38 11.30
CA GLY A 136 -1.35 20.37 11.23
C GLY A 136 -1.95 20.75 9.88
N ARG A 137 -1.13 20.96 8.85
CA ARG A 137 -1.59 21.33 7.50
C ARG A 137 -1.91 20.07 6.71
N TYR A 138 -3.12 19.54 6.88
CA TYR A 138 -3.63 18.39 6.12
C TYR A 138 -3.39 18.52 4.61
N ALA A 139 -3.57 19.72 4.06
CA ALA A 139 -3.32 20.01 2.65
C ALA A 139 -1.84 19.81 2.23
N LEU A 140 -0.88 20.12 3.10
CA LEU A 140 0.55 19.89 2.82
C LEU A 140 0.84 18.39 2.81
N PHE A 141 0.38 17.67 3.82
CA PHE A 141 0.52 16.22 3.91
C PHE A 141 -0.09 15.51 2.69
N GLU A 142 -1.32 15.87 2.32
CA GLU A 142 -2.01 15.30 1.16
C GLU A 142 -1.25 15.58 -0.15
N THR A 143 -0.73 16.80 -0.33
CA THR A 143 0.03 17.18 -1.52
C THR A 143 1.33 16.39 -1.63
N LEU A 144 2.07 16.26 -0.53
CA LEU A 144 3.29 15.46 -0.48
C LEU A 144 3.03 13.99 -0.78
N MET A 145 1.98 13.40 -0.18
CA MET A 145 1.60 12.00 -0.44
C MET A 145 1.29 11.76 -1.91
N LYS A 146 0.50 12.64 -2.55
CA LYS A 146 0.19 12.53 -3.99
C LYS A 146 1.47 12.61 -4.83
N PHE A 147 2.38 13.50 -4.49
CA PHE A 147 3.68 13.63 -5.17
C PHE A 147 4.53 12.35 -5.04
N PHE A 148 4.71 11.84 -3.83
CA PHE A 148 5.52 10.63 -3.60
C PHE A 148 4.90 9.38 -4.23
N ILE A 149 3.57 9.21 -4.18
CA ILE A 149 2.88 8.11 -4.86
C ILE A 149 3.09 8.20 -6.37
N GLY A 150 2.96 9.39 -6.95
CA GLY A 150 3.22 9.61 -8.38
C GLY A 150 4.65 9.28 -8.77
N MET A 151 5.63 9.78 -7.99
CA MET A 151 7.05 9.50 -8.19
C MET A 151 7.35 8.00 -8.10
N MET A 152 6.84 7.33 -7.07
CA MET A 152 6.98 5.90 -6.84
C MET A 152 6.48 5.09 -8.05
N PHE A 153 5.28 5.40 -8.55
CA PHE A 153 4.72 4.75 -9.73
C PHE A 153 5.61 4.94 -10.96
N LEU A 154 6.05 6.17 -11.22
CA LEU A 154 6.90 6.49 -12.38
C LEU A 154 8.23 5.74 -12.32
N VAL A 155 8.92 5.75 -11.18
CA VAL A 155 10.19 5.03 -11.00
C VAL A 155 9.99 3.54 -11.24
N MET A 156 8.94 2.95 -10.66
CA MET A 156 8.75 1.51 -10.73
C MET A 156 8.37 1.02 -12.13
N VAL A 157 7.52 1.76 -12.84
CA VAL A 157 7.23 1.49 -14.27
C VAL A 157 8.49 1.67 -15.11
N SER A 158 9.27 2.72 -14.88
CA SER A 158 10.51 2.96 -15.62
C SER A 158 11.52 1.83 -15.45
N CYS A 159 11.71 1.34 -14.22
CA CYS A 159 12.56 0.18 -13.94
C CYS A 159 12.05 -1.08 -14.66
N ALA A 160 10.74 -1.34 -14.65
CA ALA A 160 10.15 -2.50 -15.32
C ALA A 160 10.36 -2.44 -16.85
N LEU A 161 10.20 -1.26 -17.46
CA LEU A 161 10.46 -1.05 -18.89
C LEU A 161 11.94 -1.24 -19.24
N TRP A 162 12.86 -0.83 -18.35
CA TRP A 162 14.30 -0.94 -18.59
C TRP A 162 14.80 -2.39 -18.49
N ILE A 163 14.24 -3.19 -17.58
CA ILE A 163 14.61 -4.61 -17.41
C ILE A 163 14.26 -5.44 -18.65
N GLN A 164 13.30 -4.99 -19.48
CA GLN A 164 12.78 -5.74 -20.63
C GLN A 164 12.50 -7.22 -20.32
N PRO A 165 11.62 -7.52 -19.34
CA PRO A 165 11.20 -8.90 -19.13
C PRO A 165 10.55 -9.37 -20.43
N GLY A 166 10.96 -10.53 -20.98
CA GLY A 166 10.40 -11.05 -22.22
C GLY A 166 8.87 -10.91 -22.24
N TRP A 167 8.36 -9.97 -23.02
CA TRP A 167 6.98 -9.46 -22.86
C TRP A 167 5.95 -10.58 -23.00
N MET A 168 6.22 -11.53 -23.89
CA MET A 168 5.38 -12.70 -24.11
C MET A 168 5.30 -13.59 -22.87
N ASP A 169 6.44 -13.90 -22.24
CA ASP A 169 6.50 -14.72 -21.03
C ASP A 169 5.83 -14.00 -19.85
N MET A 170 5.99 -12.67 -19.76
CA MET A 170 5.29 -11.87 -18.77
C MET A 170 3.77 -11.99 -18.93
N PHE A 171 3.22 -11.84 -20.14
CA PHE A 171 1.77 -11.98 -20.37
C PHE A 171 1.29 -13.42 -20.15
N HIS A 172 2.12 -14.42 -20.47
CA HIS A 172 1.81 -15.82 -20.22
C HIS A 172 1.72 -16.11 -18.72
N HIS A 173 2.73 -15.74 -17.93
CA HIS A 173 2.75 -15.92 -16.47
C HIS A 173 1.79 -14.98 -15.72
N LEU A 174 1.26 -13.95 -16.38
CA LEU A 174 0.20 -13.10 -15.85
C LEU A 174 -1.15 -13.84 -15.82
N LEU A 175 -1.44 -14.65 -16.83
CA LEU A 175 -2.74 -15.28 -17.04
C LEU A 175 -2.79 -16.75 -16.62
N ILE A 176 -1.67 -17.45 -16.70
CA ILE A 176 -1.61 -18.90 -16.45
C ILE A 176 -0.90 -19.13 -15.12
N PRO A 177 -1.56 -19.78 -14.15
CA PRO A 177 -0.95 -20.14 -12.88
C PRO A 177 0.22 -21.11 -13.09
N THR A 178 1.42 -20.63 -12.80
CA THR A 178 2.64 -21.44 -12.76
C THR A 178 3.25 -21.42 -11.37
N ILE A 179 3.79 -22.55 -10.95
CA ILE A 179 4.45 -22.74 -9.64
C ILE A 179 5.93 -23.09 -9.93
N PRO A 180 6.90 -22.57 -9.15
CA PRO A 180 8.32 -22.91 -9.31
C PRO A 180 8.61 -24.41 -9.15
#